data_AF-A0A510HJH8-F1
#
_entry.id   AF-A0A510HJH8-F1
#
_cell.length_a   1.000
_cell.length_b   1.000
_cell.length_c   1.000
_cell.angle_alpha   90.00
_cell.angle_beta   90.00
_cell.angle_gamma   90.00
#
_symmetry.space_group_name_H-M   'P 1'
#
loop_
_entity.id
_entity.type
_entity.pdbx_description
1 polymer ?
#
loop_
_entity_poly.entity_id
_entity_poly.type
_entity_poly.pdbx_seq_one_letter_code
_entity_poly.pdbx_strand_id
1 'polypeptide(L)'
;MNLLYSTLAALAVLGAFVVLIWRQNRDLLRARAHRDFFLRLIPPLSTGVFVVGLPLVLRLATTENYGAVLLVYLGGAAALTAIISRSVAPEERRAVSAFRKGDYEQAAAIYEELISRRPLARHYSALAACMDAAGNPHAALEAAEHAIKLDPKLGIAYYNRASALAALGENRRARSDLEMVFRTDSNRRLRRAAEAALRSLEEKG
;
A
#
# COMPACT_ATOMS: atom_id res chain seq x y z
N MET A 1 -0.34 21.13 34.57
CA MET A 1 -0.29 19.67 34.31
C MET A 1 -1.02 19.23 33.03
N ASN A 2 -2.19 19.78 32.66
CA ASN A 2 -2.96 19.29 31.49
C ASN A 2 -2.30 19.44 30.11
N LEU A 3 -1.40 20.41 29.89
CA LEU A 3 -0.73 20.58 28.57
C LEU A 3 0.33 19.51 28.28
N LEU A 4 0.97 18.99 29.32
CA LEU A 4 2.06 18.03 29.15
C LEU A 4 1.49 16.67 28.72
N TYR A 5 0.33 16.29 29.25
CA TYR A 5 -0.40 15.10 28.83
C TYR A 5 -0.99 15.21 27.42
N SER A 6 -1.55 16.37 27.02
CA SER A 6 -2.11 16.54 25.68
C SER A 6 -1.04 16.58 24.59
N THR A 7 0.12 17.18 24.87
CA THR A 7 1.27 17.18 23.96
C THR A 7 1.92 15.80 23.85
N LEU A 8 2.08 15.07 24.96
CA LEU A 8 2.57 13.68 24.94
C LEU A 8 1.61 12.75 24.18
N ALA A 9 0.30 12.89 24.37
CA ALA A 9 -0.70 12.11 23.64
C ALA A 9 -0.66 12.40 22.12
N ALA A 10 -0.54 13.67 21.73
CA ALA A 10 -0.44 14.05 20.33
C ALA A 10 0.87 13.54 19.68
N LEU A 11 1.99 13.59 20.39
CA LEU A 11 3.26 13.02 19.95
C LEU A 11 3.20 11.49 19.82
N ALA A 12 2.51 10.80 20.74
CA ALA A 12 2.31 9.35 20.66
C ALA A 12 1.48 8.96 19.43
N VAL A 13 0.40 9.70 19.13
CA VAL A 13 -0.42 9.50 17.93
C VAL A 13 0.41 9.76 16.66
N LEU A 14 1.17 10.85 16.63
CA LEU A 14 2.02 11.22 15.50
C LEU A 14 3.12 10.16 15.26
N GLY A 15 3.74 9.65 16.33
CA GLY A 15 4.69 8.54 16.29
C GLY A 15 4.07 7.24 15.76
N ALA A 16 2.86 6.88 16.22
CA ALA A 16 2.13 5.72 15.72
C ALA A 16 1.82 5.83 14.21
N PHE A 17 1.43 7.02 13.75
CA PHE A 17 1.20 7.29 12.32
C PHE A 17 2.49 7.16 11.50
N VAL A 18 3.61 7.72 11.97
CA VAL A 18 4.93 7.59 11.31
C VAL A 18 5.32 6.12 11.18
N VAL A 19 5.18 5.33 12.24
CA VAL A 19 5.47 3.89 12.23
C VAL A 19 4.57 3.14 11.23
N LEU A 20 3.28 3.49 11.17
CA LEU A 20 2.34 2.86 10.26
C LEU A 20 2.67 3.16 8.78
N ILE A 21 3.00 4.41 8.46
CA ILE A 21 3.39 4.83 7.11
C ILE A 21 4.72 4.22 6.71
N TRP A 22 5.67 4.17 7.63
CA TRP A 22 6.95 3.47 7.43
C TRP A 22 6.72 2.01 7.06
N ARG A 23 5.86 1.30 7.82
CA ARG A 23 5.55 -0.10 7.57
C ARG A 23 4.85 -0.30 6.22
N GLN A 24 3.93 0.60 5.85
CA GLN A 24 3.14 0.49 4.62
C GLN A 24 3.92 0.85 3.35
N ASN A 25 4.98 1.66 3.47
CA ASN A 25 5.81 2.12 2.35
C ASN A 25 7.27 1.64 2.45
N ARG A 26 7.50 0.55 3.19
CA ARG A 26 8.85 -0.02 3.38
C ARG A 26 9.46 -0.47 2.04
N ASP A 27 8.62 -0.84 1.09
CA ASP A 27 8.98 -1.15 -0.29
C ASP A 27 9.57 0.05 -1.04
N LEU A 28 9.05 1.26 -0.84
CA LEU A 28 9.63 2.49 -1.40
C LEU A 28 11.05 2.73 -0.85
N LEU A 29 11.25 2.46 0.44
CA LEU A 29 12.58 2.58 1.06
C LEU A 29 13.54 1.51 0.53
N ARG A 30 13.07 0.26 0.32
CA ARG A 30 13.87 -0.82 -0.31
C ARG A 30 14.25 -0.47 -1.76
N ALA A 31 13.35 0.16 -2.50
CA ALA A 31 13.58 0.66 -3.85
C ALA A 31 14.38 1.98 -3.92
N ARG A 32 14.92 2.47 -2.77
CA ARG A 32 15.61 3.77 -2.64
C ARG A 32 14.78 4.99 -3.12
N ALA A 33 13.47 4.85 -3.21
CA ALA A 33 12.53 5.90 -3.60
C ALA A 33 12.21 6.83 -2.41
N HIS A 34 13.26 7.37 -1.77
CA HIS A 34 13.13 8.20 -0.57
C HIS A 34 12.25 9.43 -0.78
N ARG A 35 12.37 10.09 -1.95
CA ARG A 35 11.55 11.27 -2.31
C ARG A 35 10.06 10.97 -2.21
N ASP A 36 9.61 9.85 -2.77
CA ASP A 36 8.19 9.50 -2.78
C ASP A 36 7.70 9.01 -1.43
N PHE A 37 8.56 8.32 -0.69
CA PHE A 37 8.30 8.00 0.70
C PHE A 37 8.01 9.28 1.51
N PHE A 38 8.87 10.31 1.39
CA PHE A 38 8.67 11.58 2.06
C PHE A 38 7.41 12.31 1.58
N LEU A 39 7.16 12.35 0.27
CA LEU A 39 5.92 12.95 -0.27
C LEU A 39 4.66 12.27 0.28
N ARG A 40 4.68 10.95 0.51
CA ARG A 40 3.59 10.21 1.15
C ARG A 40 3.49 10.44 2.67
N LEU A 41 4.57 10.90 3.30
CA LEU A 41 4.63 11.20 4.73
C LEU A 41 4.18 12.64 5.05
N ILE A 42 4.32 13.58 4.11
CA ILE A 42 3.94 15.00 4.28
C ILE A 42 2.47 15.19 4.71
N PRO A 43 1.43 14.63 4.06
CA PRO A 43 0.04 14.91 4.45
C PRO A 43 -0.32 14.52 5.90
N PRO A 44 0.05 13.33 6.43
CA PRO A 44 -0.20 12.99 7.83
C PRO A 44 0.68 13.80 8.79
N LEU A 45 1.92 14.14 8.41
CA LEU A 45 2.75 15.05 9.21
C LEU A 45 2.14 16.45 9.29
N SER A 46 1.64 17.00 8.18
CA SER A 46 0.98 18.31 8.19
C SER A 46 -0.27 18.28 9.06
N THR A 47 -1.09 17.25 8.92
CA THR A 47 -2.26 17.03 9.80
C THR A 47 -1.85 16.97 11.28
N GLY A 48 -0.75 16.27 11.58
CA GLY A 48 -0.18 16.19 12.91
C GLY A 48 0.23 17.54 13.49
N VAL A 49 0.88 18.40 12.68
CA VAL A 49 1.23 19.79 13.07
C VAL A 49 -0.02 20.58 13.40
N PHE A 50 -1.10 20.46 12.61
CA PHE A 50 -2.36 21.14 12.91
C PHE A 50 -2.97 20.64 14.23
N VAL A 51 -3.02 19.33 14.46
CA VAL A 51 -3.57 18.76 15.70
C VAL A 51 -2.78 19.21 16.93
N VAL A 52 -1.44 19.20 16.86
CA VAL A 52 -0.56 19.61 17.96
C VAL A 52 -0.62 21.13 18.19
N GLY A 53 -0.76 21.93 17.13
CA GLY A 53 -0.86 23.39 17.22
C GLY A 53 -2.22 23.91 17.69
N LEU A 54 -3.27 23.08 17.61
CA LEU A 54 -4.64 23.50 17.94
C LEU A 54 -4.77 24.09 19.36
N PRO A 55 -4.26 23.47 20.44
CA PRO A 55 -4.36 24.04 21.78
C PRO A 55 -3.66 25.40 21.93
N LEU A 56 -2.57 25.63 21.19
CA LEU A 56 -1.86 26.91 21.20
C LEU A 56 -2.69 27.98 20.48
N VAL A 57 -3.24 27.65 19.32
CA VAL A 57 -4.09 28.57 18.53
C VAL A 57 -5.36 28.94 19.31
N LEU A 58 -5.99 27.97 19.97
CA LEU A 58 -7.19 28.22 20.80
C LEU A 58 -6.89 29.08 22.04
N ARG A 59 -5.65 29.08 22.55
CA ARG A 59 -5.23 29.97 23.65
C ARG A 59 -5.05 31.43 23.22
N LEU A 60 -4.77 31.65 21.95
CA LEU A 60 -4.62 33.00 21.36
C LEU A 60 -5.97 33.57 20.89
N ALA A 61 -7.01 32.74 20.85
CA ALA A 61 -8.36 33.15 20.47
C ALA A 61 -9.09 33.84 21.64
N THR A 62 -9.88 34.85 21.31
CA THR A 62 -10.82 35.50 22.23
C THR A 62 -12.18 34.81 22.17
N THR A 63 -13.05 35.06 23.16
CA THR A 63 -14.40 34.49 23.20
C THR A 63 -15.26 34.88 22.00
N GLU A 64 -15.03 36.06 21.42
CA GLU A 64 -15.80 36.57 20.26
C GLU A 64 -15.34 35.97 18.93
N ASN A 65 -14.05 35.61 18.78
CA ASN A 65 -13.49 35.13 17.52
C ASN A 65 -13.18 33.62 17.50
N TYR A 66 -13.43 32.91 18.62
CA TYR A 66 -13.13 31.49 18.79
C TYR A 66 -13.65 30.62 17.63
N GLY A 67 -14.90 30.82 17.22
CA GLY A 67 -15.51 30.07 16.12
C GLY A 67 -14.82 30.32 14.77
N ALA A 68 -14.48 31.58 14.48
CA ALA A 68 -13.81 31.95 13.23
C ALA A 68 -12.38 31.38 13.16
N VAL A 69 -11.63 31.48 14.27
CA VAL A 69 -10.28 30.91 14.39
C VAL A 69 -10.30 29.40 14.19
N LEU A 70 -11.23 28.69 14.84
CA LEU A 70 -11.38 27.26 14.69
C LEU A 70 -11.75 26.86 13.24
N LEU A 71 -12.67 27.58 12.61
CA LEU A 71 -13.09 27.32 11.23
C LEU A 71 -11.95 27.50 10.22
N VAL A 72 -11.20 28.61 10.30
CA VAL A 72 -10.06 28.87 9.42
C VAL A 72 -8.97 27.82 9.62
N TYR A 73 -8.69 27.47 10.87
CA TYR A 73 -7.64 26.51 11.21
C TYR A 73 -7.96 25.08 10.72
N LEU A 74 -9.19 24.60 10.96
CA LEU A 74 -9.64 23.30 10.46
C LEU A 74 -9.81 23.29 8.93
N GLY A 75 -10.32 24.38 8.36
CA GLY A 75 -10.47 24.55 6.92
C GLY A 75 -9.12 24.53 6.19
N GLY A 76 -8.11 25.21 6.72
CA GLY A 76 -6.74 25.19 6.20
C GLY A 76 -6.10 23.80 6.28
N ALA A 77 -6.27 23.11 7.41
CA ALA A 77 -5.78 21.73 7.57
C ALA A 77 -6.42 20.78 6.56
N ALA A 78 -7.75 20.87 6.37
CA ALA A 78 -8.49 20.05 5.42
C ALA A 78 -8.09 20.36 3.96
N ALA A 79 -7.95 21.63 3.59
CA ALA A 79 -7.55 22.04 2.26
C ALA A 79 -6.13 21.57 1.91
N LEU A 80 -5.17 21.76 2.82
CA LEU A 80 -3.79 21.31 2.63
C LEU A 80 -3.73 19.78 2.52
N THR A 81 -4.45 19.07 3.39
CA THR A 81 -4.53 17.61 3.34
C THR A 81 -5.16 17.13 2.03
N ALA A 82 -6.21 17.79 1.55
CA ALA A 82 -6.88 17.44 0.29
C ALA A 82 -5.96 17.67 -0.91
N ILE A 83 -5.26 18.81 -0.99
CA ILE A 83 -4.31 19.13 -2.08
C ILE A 83 -3.18 18.10 -2.11
N ILE A 84 -2.59 17.79 -0.96
CA ILE A 84 -1.46 16.86 -0.87
C ILE A 84 -1.91 15.41 -1.06
N SER A 85 -3.07 15.01 -0.54
CA SER A 85 -3.61 13.64 -0.72
C SER A 85 -4.02 13.36 -2.17
N ARG A 86 -4.41 14.39 -2.93
CA ARG A 86 -4.67 14.28 -4.38
C ARG A 86 -3.42 13.95 -5.18
N SER A 87 -2.23 14.31 -4.66
CA SER A 87 -0.93 13.95 -5.25
C SER A 87 -0.48 12.51 -4.94
N VAL A 88 -1.07 11.87 -3.93
CA VAL A 88 -0.73 10.49 -3.52
C VAL A 88 -1.61 9.47 -4.26
N ALA A 89 -1.08 9.00 -5.39
CA ALA A 89 -1.47 7.86 -6.23
C ALA A 89 -2.98 7.58 -6.38
N PRO A 90 -3.76 8.48 -6.99
CA PRO A 90 -5.13 8.19 -7.43
C PRO A 90 -5.19 7.00 -8.40
N GLU A 91 -4.12 6.75 -9.16
CA GLU A 91 -4.02 5.67 -10.15
C GLU A 91 -4.00 4.27 -9.51
N GLU A 92 -3.24 4.04 -8.42
CA GLU A 92 -3.28 2.76 -7.68
C GLU A 92 -4.71 2.45 -7.19
N ARG A 93 -5.41 3.45 -6.64
CA ARG A 93 -6.80 3.28 -6.18
C ARG A 93 -7.75 2.98 -7.34
N ARG A 94 -7.56 3.62 -8.49
CA ARG A 94 -8.33 3.35 -9.71
C ARG A 94 -8.09 1.93 -10.21
N ALA A 95 -6.85 1.48 -10.30
CA ALA A 95 -6.50 0.12 -10.71
C ALA A 95 -7.14 -0.94 -9.79
N VAL A 96 -7.03 -0.76 -8.47
CA VAL A 96 -7.69 -1.64 -7.50
C VAL A 96 -9.21 -1.61 -7.65
N SER A 97 -9.80 -0.43 -7.90
CA SER A 97 -11.24 -0.33 -8.12
C SER A 97 -11.68 -1.04 -9.40
N ALA A 98 -10.92 -0.94 -10.50
CA ALA A 98 -11.20 -1.64 -11.75
C ALA A 98 -11.10 -3.15 -11.55
N PHE A 99 -10.03 -3.63 -10.89
CA PHE A 99 -9.86 -5.04 -10.54
C PHE A 99 -11.06 -5.59 -9.73
N ARG A 100 -11.56 -4.83 -8.75
CA ARG A 100 -12.72 -5.23 -7.93
C ARG A 100 -14.04 -5.26 -8.70
N LYS A 101 -14.14 -4.54 -9.82
CA LYS A 101 -15.29 -4.56 -10.71
C LYS A 101 -15.24 -5.71 -11.73
N GLY A 102 -14.11 -6.41 -11.81
CA GLY A 102 -13.86 -7.44 -12.82
C GLY A 102 -13.22 -6.91 -14.11
N ASP A 103 -12.92 -5.61 -14.18
CA ASP A 103 -12.30 -4.97 -15.34
C ASP A 103 -10.78 -5.22 -15.32
N TYR A 104 -10.35 -6.49 -15.44
CA TYR A 104 -8.96 -6.91 -15.24
C TYR A 104 -7.99 -6.34 -16.28
N GLU A 105 -8.40 -6.24 -17.54
CA GLU A 105 -7.60 -5.62 -18.61
C GLU A 105 -7.36 -4.12 -18.34
N GLN A 106 -8.40 -3.40 -17.91
CA GLN A 106 -8.27 -1.99 -17.55
C GLN A 106 -7.37 -1.81 -16.33
N ALA A 107 -7.49 -2.69 -15.32
CA ALA A 107 -6.61 -2.68 -14.16
C ALA A 107 -5.15 -2.94 -14.54
N ALA A 108 -4.91 -3.90 -15.46
CA ALA A 108 -3.59 -4.22 -15.98
C ALA A 108 -2.96 -3.02 -16.71
N ALA A 109 -3.70 -2.36 -17.61
CA ALA A 109 -3.22 -1.18 -18.34
C ALA A 109 -2.81 -0.04 -17.40
N ILE A 110 -3.57 0.21 -16.31
CA ILE A 110 -3.19 1.21 -15.31
C ILE A 110 -1.91 0.80 -14.58
N TYR A 111 -1.74 -0.49 -14.25
CA TYR A 111 -0.50 -0.96 -13.63
C TYR A 111 0.70 -0.89 -14.58
N GLU A 112 0.53 -1.12 -15.88
CA GLU A 112 1.57 -0.92 -16.89
C GLU A 112 1.98 0.54 -16.99
N GLU A 113 1.03 1.47 -16.97
CA GLU A 113 1.33 2.91 -16.91
C GLU A 113 2.12 3.25 -15.64
N LEU A 114 1.69 2.74 -14.48
CA LEU A 114 2.40 2.92 -13.21
C LEU A 114 3.83 2.36 -13.26
N ILE A 115 4.02 1.17 -13.87
CA ILE A 115 5.32 0.53 -14.06
C ILE A 115 6.22 1.36 -14.98
N SER A 116 5.67 1.87 -16.09
CA SER A 116 6.42 2.69 -17.06
C SER A 116 6.97 3.97 -16.41
N ARG A 117 6.21 4.55 -15.49
CA ARG A 117 6.64 5.70 -14.69
C ARG A 117 7.63 5.28 -13.62
N ARG A 118 7.31 4.21 -12.89
CA ARG A 118 8.11 3.70 -11.76
C ARG A 118 7.96 2.18 -11.59
N PRO A 119 9.01 1.40 -11.87
CA PRO A 119 8.99 -0.03 -11.67
C PRO A 119 9.10 -0.37 -10.19
N LEU A 120 7.99 -0.72 -9.56
CA LEU A 120 7.94 -1.23 -8.18
C LEU A 120 7.50 -2.69 -8.16
N ALA A 121 8.10 -3.49 -7.29
CA ALA A 121 7.77 -4.91 -7.14
C ALA A 121 6.27 -5.15 -6.89
N ARG A 122 5.63 -4.29 -6.09
CA ARG A 122 4.16 -4.37 -5.84
C ARG A 122 3.31 -4.09 -7.09
N HIS A 123 3.77 -3.27 -8.03
CA HIS A 123 3.03 -2.98 -9.25
C HIS A 123 3.10 -4.16 -10.20
N TYR A 124 4.27 -4.76 -10.36
CA TYR A 124 4.42 -6.02 -11.09
C TYR A 124 3.63 -7.17 -10.45
N SER A 125 3.60 -7.28 -9.13
CA SER A 125 2.78 -8.29 -8.45
C SER A 125 1.29 -8.04 -8.67
N ALA A 126 0.82 -6.79 -8.62
CA ALA A 126 -0.57 -6.46 -8.90
C ALA A 126 -0.94 -6.68 -10.38
N LEU A 127 -0.05 -6.36 -11.31
CA LEU A 127 -0.18 -6.70 -12.73
C LEU A 127 -0.31 -8.21 -12.93
N ALA A 128 0.53 -9.01 -12.26
CA ALA A 128 0.44 -10.47 -12.32
C ALA A 128 -0.94 -10.99 -11.89
N ALA A 129 -1.50 -10.44 -10.80
CA ALA A 129 -2.84 -10.80 -10.36
C ALA A 129 -3.94 -10.37 -11.36
N CYS A 130 -3.77 -9.23 -12.03
CA CYS A 130 -4.70 -8.80 -13.08
C CYS A 130 -4.65 -9.72 -14.29
N MET A 131 -3.44 -10.09 -14.76
CA MET A 131 -3.26 -10.98 -15.90
C MET A 131 -3.76 -12.40 -15.62
N ASP A 132 -3.54 -12.92 -14.41
CA ASP A 132 -4.03 -14.23 -13.99
C ASP A 132 -5.57 -14.25 -13.98
N ALA A 133 -6.19 -13.21 -13.42
CA ALA A 133 -7.64 -13.06 -13.41
C ALA A 133 -8.24 -12.81 -14.80
N ALA A 134 -7.48 -12.19 -15.71
CA ALA A 134 -7.85 -12.04 -17.12
C ALA A 134 -7.68 -13.34 -17.94
N GLY A 135 -7.20 -14.42 -17.34
CA GLY A 135 -7.00 -15.71 -18.02
C GLY A 135 -5.73 -15.77 -18.87
N ASN A 136 -4.76 -14.89 -18.62
CA ASN A 136 -3.45 -14.90 -19.27
C ASN A 136 -2.33 -15.31 -18.28
N PRO A 137 -2.20 -16.61 -17.97
CA PRO A 137 -1.25 -17.08 -16.97
C PRO A 137 0.21 -16.93 -17.42
N HIS A 138 0.50 -16.87 -18.72
CA HIS A 138 1.87 -16.58 -19.21
C HIS A 138 2.30 -15.14 -18.88
N ALA A 139 1.46 -14.15 -19.17
CA ALA A 139 1.75 -12.77 -18.80
C ALA A 139 1.80 -12.58 -17.27
N ALA A 140 0.95 -13.31 -16.53
CA ALA A 140 0.98 -13.31 -15.07
C ALA A 140 2.31 -13.85 -14.52
N LEU A 141 2.82 -14.93 -15.11
CA LEU A 141 4.10 -15.53 -14.74
C LEU A 141 5.24 -14.53 -14.92
N GLU A 142 5.35 -13.89 -16.09
CA GLU A 142 6.39 -12.91 -16.40
C GLU A 142 6.35 -11.72 -15.41
N ALA A 143 5.16 -11.16 -15.18
CA ALA A 143 4.98 -10.05 -14.25
C ALA A 143 5.38 -10.46 -12.81
N ALA A 144 5.02 -11.66 -12.37
CA ALA A 144 5.40 -12.15 -11.04
C ALA A 144 6.92 -12.38 -10.91
N GLU A 145 7.58 -12.86 -11.96
CA GLU A 145 9.04 -13.00 -11.99
C GLU A 145 9.74 -11.64 -11.91
N HIS A 146 9.25 -10.62 -12.61
CA HIS A 146 9.75 -9.26 -12.49
C HIS A 146 9.59 -8.72 -11.06
N ALA A 147 8.44 -8.97 -10.42
CA ALA A 147 8.22 -8.58 -9.03
C ALA A 147 9.24 -9.24 -8.08
N ILE A 148 9.50 -10.54 -8.23
CA ILE A 148 10.47 -11.29 -7.42
C ILE A 148 11.90 -10.79 -7.66
N LYS A 149 12.27 -10.47 -8.91
CA LYS A 149 13.59 -9.88 -9.24
C LYS A 149 13.80 -8.53 -8.53
N LEU A 150 12.74 -7.72 -8.43
CA LEU A 150 12.82 -6.40 -7.78
C LEU A 150 12.78 -6.49 -6.24
N ASP A 151 11.95 -7.37 -5.67
CA ASP A 151 11.94 -7.64 -4.23
C ASP A 151 11.77 -9.14 -3.95
N PRO A 152 12.87 -9.89 -3.73
CA PRO A 152 12.83 -11.31 -3.38
C PRO A 152 12.16 -11.62 -2.04
N LYS A 153 11.81 -10.61 -1.23
CA LYS A 153 11.10 -10.81 0.05
C LYS A 153 9.60 -10.58 -0.09
N LEU A 154 9.10 -10.22 -1.27
CA LEU A 154 7.69 -9.95 -1.51
C LEU A 154 6.90 -11.25 -1.66
N GLY A 155 6.35 -11.76 -0.54
CA GLY A 155 5.66 -13.05 -0.54
C GLY A 155 4.44 -13.15 -1.46
N ILE A 156 3.74 -12.04 -1.69
CA ILE A 156 2.60 -12.01 -2.62
C ILE A 156 3.03 -12.26 -4.08
N ALA A 157 4.26 -11.93 -4.46
CA ALA A 157 4.76 -12.20 -5.80
C ALA A 157 4.98 -13.71 -6.03
N TYR A 158 5.49 -14.43 -5.02
CA TYR A 158 5.58 -15.90 -5.07
C TYR A 158 4.20 -16.55 -5.13
N TYR A 159 3.22 -16.06 -4.38
CA TYR A 159 1.85 -16.55 -4.46
C TYR A 159 1.25 -16.36 -5.86
N ASN A 160 1.42 -15.17 -6.47
CA ASN A 160 0.90 -14.89 -7.81
C ASN A 160 1.61 -15.75 -8.87
N ARG A 161 2.94 -15.94 -8.75
CA ARG A 161 3.69 -16.84 -9.63
C ARG A 161 3.20 -18.28 -9.50
N ALA A 162 2.94 -18.74 -8.27
CA ALA A 162 2.40 -20.08 -8.03
C ALA A 162 1.01 -20.27 -8.65
N SER A 163 0.14 -19.26 -8.56
CA SER A 163 -1.19 -19.27 -9.19
C SER A 163 -1.07 -19.45 -10.70
N ALA A 164 -0.24 -18.62 -11.35
CA ALA A 164 0.03 -18.69 -12.78
C ALA A 164 0.63 -20.06 -13.19
N LEU A 165 1.60 -20.56 -12.43
CA LEU A 165 2.21 -21.88 -12.67
C LEU A 165 1.19 -23.02 -12.53
N ALA A 166 0.29 -22.95 -11.55
CA ALA A 166 -0.77 -23.95 -11.39
C ALA A 166 -1.75 -23.91 -12.56
N ALA A 167 -2.11 -22.72 -13.06
CA ALA A 167 -2.94 -22.56 -14.25
C ALA A 167 -2.26 -23.12 -15.53
N LEU A 168 -0.93 -23.07 -15.60
CA LEU A 168 -0.12 -23.69 -16.66
C LEU A 168 0.14 -25.20 -16.46
N GLY A 169 -0.35 -25.80 -15.37
CA GLY A 169 -0.14 -27.21 -15.03
C GLY A 169 1.22 -27.54 -14.42
N GLU A 170 2.05 -26.53 -14.12
CA GLU A 170 3.37 -26.67 -13.53
C GLU A 170 3.32 -26.84 -11.99
N ASN A 171 2.50 -27.79 -11.51
CA ASN A 171 2.13 -27.96 -10.10
C ASN A 171 3.33 -28.12 -9.14
N ARG A 172 4.42 -28.77 -9.59
CA ARG A 172 5.64 -28.92 -8.78
C ARG A 172 6.32 -27.58 -8.49
N ARG A 173 6.42 -26.71 -9.48
CA ARG A 173 6.99 -25.36 -9.31
C ARG A 173 6.04 -24.47 -8.51
N ALA A 174 4.72 -24.57 -8.77
CA ALA A 174 3.72 -23.86 -8.00
C ALA A 174 3.81 -24.19 -6.49
N ARG A 175 3.94 -25.48 -6.13
CA ARG A 175 4.14 -25.91 -4.74
C ARG A 175 5.36 -25.27 -4.09
N SER A 176 6.50 -25.28 -4.77
CA SER A 176 7.75 -24.68 -4.27
C SER A 176 7.58 -23.17 -4.01
N ASP A 177 6.86 -22.47 -4.88
CA ASP A 177 6.59 -21.04 -4.71
C ASP A 177 5.61 -20.75 -3.56
N LEU A 178 4.60 -21.60 -3.35
CA LEU A 178 3.71 -21.48 -2.20
C LEU A 178 4.46 -21.69 -0.88
N GLU A 179 5.46 -22.57 -0.84
CA GLU A 179 6.34 -22.74 0.33
C GLU A 179 7.19 -21.49 0.59
N MET A 180 7.63 -20.80 -0.46
CA MET A 180 8.37 -19.53 -0.33
C MET A 180 7.53 -18.42 0.33
N VAL A 181 6.21 -18.46 0.23
CA VAL A 181 5.32 -17.52 0.94
C VAL A 181 5.53 -17.56 2.45
N PHE A 182 5.85 -18.73 3.03
CA PHE A 182 6.09 -18.88 4.47
C PHE A 182 7.47 -18.36 4.91
N ARG A 183 8.42 -18.32 3.98
CA ARG A 183 9.81 -17.86 4.20
C ARG A 183 10.01 -16.36 3.95
N THR A 184 9.02 -15.70 3.38
CA THR A 184 9.05 -14.28 2.95
C THR A 184 8.17 -13.39 3.84
N ASP A 185 8.19 -12.09 3.56
CA ASP A 185 7.37 -11.08 4.27
C ASP A 185 5.90 -11.24 3.86
N SER A 186 5.19 -12.13 4.56
CA SER A 186 3.82 -12.52 4.26
C SER A 186 2.91 -12.33 5.47
N ASN A 187 1.76 -11.71 5.25
CA ASN A 187 0.75 -11.55 6.29
C ASN A 187 -0.03 -12.86 6.54
N ARG A 188 -0.78 -12.93 7.64
CA ARG A 188 -1.56 -14.11 8.03
C ARG A 188 -2.59 -14.54 6.98
N ARG A 189 -3.21 -13.59 6.27
CA ARG A 189 -4.21 -13.88 5.22
C ARG A 189 -3.55 -14.57 4.03
N LEU A 190 -2.42 -14.05 3.58
CA LEU A 190 -1.64 -14.60 2.48
C LEU A 190 -1.13 -16.01 2.80
N ARG A 191 -0.61 -16.24 4.02
CA ARG A 191 -0.19 -17.58 4.45
C ARG A 191 -1.33 -18.59 4.43
N ARG A 192 -2.52 -18.22 4.89
CA ARG A 192 -3.72 -19.07 4.81
C ARG A 192 -4.14 -19.36 3.37
N ALA A 193 -4.07 -18.36 2.48
CA ALA A 193 -4.36 -18.55 1.07
C ALA A 193 -3.36 -19.52 0.42
N ALA A 194 -2.07 -19.40 0.76
CA ALA A 194 -1.03 -20.30 0.28
C ALA A 194 -1.24 -21.74 0.79
N GLU A 195 -1.61 -21.91 2.05
CA GLU A 195 -1.94 -23.21 2.64
C GLU A 195 -3.17 -23.87 1.99
N ALA A 196 -4.20 -23.09 1.65
CA ALA A 196 -5.36 -23.59 0.92
C ALA A 196 -4.98 -24.02 -0.51
N ALA A 197 -4.17 -23.21 -1.20
CA ALA A 197 -3.68 -23.53 -2.54
C ALA A 197 -2.81 -24.80 -2.53
N LEU A 198 -1.93 -24.97 -1.54
CA LEU A 198 -1.11 -26.17 -1.37
C LEU A 198 -1.94 -27.43 -1.26
N ARG A 199 -2.96 -27.43 -0.39
CA ARG A 199 -3.89 -28.56 -0.25
C ARG A 199 -4.61 -28.89 -1.54
N SER A 200 -5.08 -27.87 -2.27
CA SER A 200 -5.75 -28.08 -3.56
C SER A 200 -4.86 -28.70 -4.64
N LEU A 201 -3.53 -28.50 -4.56
CA LEU A 201 -2.56 -29.13 -5.47
C LEU A 201 -2.24 -30.57 -5.06
N GLU A 202 -2.30 -30.89 -3.77
CA GLU A 202 -2.12 -32.26 -3.25
C GLU A 202 -3.30 -33.17 -3.61
N GLU A 203 -4.52 -32.64 -3.65
CA GLU A 203 -5.72 -33.40 -4.05
C GLU A 203 -5.78 -33.70 -5.56
N LYS A 204 -5.04 -32.94 -6.37
CA LYS A 204 -5.04 -33.03 -7.85
C LYS A 204 -3.86 -33.82 -8.43
N GLY A 205 -2.88 -34.19 -7.61
CA GLY A 205 -1.67 -34.92 -8.00
C GLY A 205 -1.75 -36.40 -7.67
#